data_AF-A0A7S3KPU8-F1
#
_entry.id   AF-A0A7S3KPU8-F1
#
_cell.length_a   1.000
_cell.length_b   1.000
_cell.length_c   1.000
_cell.angle_alpha   90.00
_cell.angle_beta   90.00
_cell.angle_gamma   90.00
#
_symmetry.space_group_name_H-M   'P 1'
#
loop_
_entity.id
_entity.type
_entity.pdbx_description
1 polymer ?
#
loop_
_entity_poly.entity_id
_entity_poly.type
_entity_poly.pdbx_seq_one_letter_code
_entity_poly.pdbx_strand_id
1 'polypeptide(L)'
;MDPSVQEMRSFWYKQLNRVVSVIGRQKNIESTKYDNRSRASTSLLAGDVEEEPDFRFALKKIRKDIMLKANQTIESAIRDAQSYVSISGCQALWNVDFSKLYDKLGGNVAKWHFCLGGLQDLIMRNFDRAETIKHFGAVVIDYQKAQDQVNNRFNSLRDQIVKRLYEDVSGNMNQFYKTLTTAKNELELLSLDNPNIDVTIFITEIQEKKRLSGKWEKELEDVYEQGFGILKKKYYIQTPHKLNIDNVRGAWSNFKQILSKKVKLMEGEM
;
A
#
# COMPACT_ATOMS: atom_id res chain seq x y z
N MET A 1 -12.01 -6.40 13.60
CA MET A 1 -11.45 -7.55 14.33
C MET A 1 -12.63 -8.40 14.68
N ASP A 2 -12.79 -9.52 13.97
CA ASP A 2 -13.87 -10.46 14.23
C ASP A 2 -13.24 -11.71 14.85
N PRO A 3 -13.58 -12.08 16.08
CA PRO A 3 -14.48 -11.40 17.02
C PRO A 3 -13.85 -10.15 17.66
N SER A 4 -14.69 -9.30 18.28
CA SER A 4 -14.25 -8.08 18.94
C SER A 4 -13.33 -8.37 20.14
N VAL A 5 -12.51 -7.38 20.53
CA VAL A 5 -11.59 -7.49 21.68
C VAL A 5 -12.35 -7.82 22.98
N GLN A 6 -13.56 -7.26 23.15
CA GLN A 6 -14.39 -7.51 24.33
C GLN A 6 -14.93 -8.94 24.38
N GLU A 7 -15.34 -9.49 23.22
CA GLU A 7 -15.78 -10.88 23.13
C GLU A 7 -14.63 -11.85 23.38
N MET A 8 -13.45 -11.57 22.83
CA MET A 8 -12.24 -12.36 23.05
C MET A 8 -11.84 -12.36 24.52
N ARG A 9 -11.86 -11.19 25.18
CA ARG A 9 -11.66 -11.05 26.62
C ARG A 9 -12.68 -11.89 27.39
N SER A 10 -13.97 -11.77 27.07
CA SER A 10 -15.03 -12.51 27.74
C SER A 10 -14.88 -14.03 27.59
N PHE A 11 -14.40 -14.48 26.42
CA PHE A 11 -14.16 -15.89 26.12
C PHE A 11 -13.03 -16.45 26.99
N TRP A 12 -11.88 -15.77 27.03
CA TRP A 12 -10.73 -16.22 27.83
C TRP A 12 -11.02 -16.25 29.33
N TYR A 13 -11.73 -15.24 29.85
CA TYR A 13 -12.18 -15.28 31.25
C TYR A 13 -13.18 -16.41 31.52
N LYS A 14 -14.09 -16.71 30.59
CA LYS A 14 -14.99 -17.87 30.70
C LYS A 14 -14.22 -19.19 30.70
N GLN A 15 -13.19 -19.33 29.87
CA GLN A 15 -12.35 -20.54 29.84
C GLN A 15 -11.55 -20.72 31.12
N LEU A 16 -10.94 -19.64 31.65
CA LEU A 16 -10.25 -19.67 32.94
C LEU A 16 -11.21 -20.10 34.05
N ASN A 17 -12.38 -19.47 34.14
CA ASN A 17 -13.40 -19.81 35.13
C ASN A 17 -13.92 -21.24 34.96
N ARG A 18 -14.03 -21.75 33.73
CA ARG A 18 -14.41 -23.14 33.46
C ARG A 18 -13.39 -24.12 34.02
N VAL A 19 -12.09 -23.93 33.73
CA VAL A 19 -11.01 -24.80 34.24
C VAL A 19 -10.98 -24.80 35.78
N VAL A 20 -11.08 -23.61 36.37
CA VAL A 20 -11.17 -23.44 37.82
C VAL A 20 -12.40 -24.15 38.39
N SER A 21 -13.54 -24.05 37.70
CA SER A 21 -14.79 -24.72 38.11
C SER A 21 -14.78 -26.23 37.89
N VAL A 22 -13.90 -26.79 37.05
CA VAL A 22 -13.73 -28.25 36.91
C VAL A 22 -13.07 -28.79 38.18
N ILE A 23 -12.04 -28.11 38.67
CA ILE A 23 -11.35 -28.47 39.93
C ILE A 23 -12.34 -28.44 41.10
N GLY A 24 -13.19 -27.41 41.18
CA GLY A 24 -14.19 -27.31 42.25
C GLY A 24 -15.38 -28.28 42.16
N ARG A 25 -15.58 -28.94 41.00
CA ARG A 25 -16.68 -29.90 40.75
C ARG A 25 -16.22 -31.35 40.79
N GLN A 26 -14.94 -31.61 41.02
CA GLN A 26 -14.48 -32.98 41.23
C GLN A 26 -15.01 -33.48 42.58
N LYS A 27 -15.61 -34.67 42.56
CA LYS A 27 -16.02 -35.37 43.77
C LYS A 27 -14.77 -35.88 44.48
N ASN A 28 -14.73 -35.69 45.80
CA ASN A 28 -13.68 -36.28 46.61
C ASN A 28 -13.76 -37.82 46.48
N ILE A 29 -12.62 -38.49 46.34
CA ILE A 29 -12.61 -39.95 46.36
C ILE A 29 -12.73 -40.34 47.82
N GLU A 30 -13.95 -40.60 48.27
CA GLU A 30 -14.19 -41.08 49.61
C GLU A 30 -13.52 -42.47 49.79
N SER A 31 -12.56 -42.56 50.71
CA SER A 31 -12.04 -43.83 51.24
C SER A 31 -13.03 -44.50 52.21
N THR A 32 -14.32 -44.15 52.16
CA THR A 32 -15.37 -44.63 53.08
C THR A 32 -15.70 -46.11 52.91
N LYS A 33 -15.25 -46.77 51.83
CA LYS A 33 -15.40 -48.22 51.68
C LYS A 33 -14.38 -49.06 52.47
N TYR A 34 -13.24 -48.49 52.88
CA TYR A 34 -12.23 -49.22 53.65
C TYR A 34 -12.22 -48.87 55.14
N ASP A 35 -12.61 -47.65 55.52
CA ASP A 35 -12.48 -47.19 56.92
C ASP A 35 -13.76 -47.37 57.77
N ASN A 36 -14.92 -47.65 57.14
CA ASN A 36 -16.17 -47.92 57.86
C ASN A 36 -16.15 -49.24 58.65
N ARG A 37 -15.13 -50.09 58.47
CA ARG A 37 -14.93 -51.29 59.32
C ARG A 37 -14.18 -50.98 60.62
N SER A 38 -13.41 -49.88 60.69
CA SER A 38 -12.59 -49.53 61.86
C SER A 38 -13.29 -48.57 62.83
N ARG A 39 -14.30 -47.82 62.36
CA ARG A 39 -14.94 -46.71 63.12
C ARG A 39 -16.32 -47.05 63.73
N ALA A 40 -16.85 -48.25 63.49
CA ALA A 40 -18.15 -48.67 64.01
C ALA A 40 -18.22 -48.76 65.56
N SER A 41 -17.08 -48.68 66.27
CA SER A 41 -17.01 -48.75 67.74
C SER A 41 -16.85 -47.40 68.45
N THR A 42 -16.80 -46.27 67.74
CA THR A 42 -16.51 -44.95 68.37
C THR A 42 -17.49 -43.84 67.99
N SER A 43 -18.59 -44.19 67.30
CA SER A 43 -19.54 -43.24 66.68
C SER A 43 -20.67 -42.75 67.60
N LEU A 44 -20.35 -42.33 68.83
CA LEU A 44 -21.36 -41.67 69.71
C LEU A 44 -20.92 -40.31 70.26
N LEU A 45 -19.72 -39.79 69.94
CA LEU A 45 -19.18 -38.58 70.58
C LEU A 45 -18.45 -37.58 69.67
N ALA A 46 -18.58 -37.68 68.35
CA ALA A 46 -18.01 -36.66 67.45
C ALA A 46 -19.12 -36.06 66.60
N GLY A 47 -19.43 -34.79 66.86
CA GLY A 47 -20.40 -34.01 66.07
C GLY A 47 -20.06 -34.07 64.60
N ASP A 48 -21.11 -34.20 63.78
CA ASP A 48 -21.07 -34.25 62.33
C ASP A 48 -20.25 -33.08 61.77
N VAL A 49 -19.00 -33.36 61.41
CA VAL A 49 -18.31 -32.58 60.40
C VAL A 49 -18.78 -33.19 59.09
N GLU A 50 -19.81 -32.60 58.48
CA GLU A 50 -20.13 -32.86 57.08
C GLU A 50 -18.88 -32.55 56.25
N GLU A 51 -18.10 -33.59 55.92
CA GLU A 51 -16.99 -33.46 54.99
C GLU A 51 -17.57 -33.05 53.63
N GLU A 52 -17.33 -31.80 53.22
CA GLU A 52 -17.84 -31.26 51.96
C GLU A 52 -17.47 -32.22 50.80
N PRO A 53 -18.45 -32.73 50.01
CA PRO A 53 -18.22 -33.81 49.04
C PRO A 53 -17.45 -33.38 47.78
N ASP A 54 -17.21 -32.08 47.61
CA ASP A 54 -16.58 -31.48 46.44
C ASP A 54 -15.24 -30.82 46.80
N PHE A 55 -14.28 -30.81 45.88
CA PHE A 55 -13.00 -30.09 46.02
C PHE A 55 -13.14 -28.54 46.03
N ARG A 56 -14.29 -27.98 46.42
CA ARG A 56 -14.50 -26.52 46.55
C ARG A 56 -13.55 -25.89 47.55
N PHE A 57 -13.13 -26.61 48.58
CA PHE A 57 -12.11 -26.15 49.52
C PHE A 57 -10.73 -25.95 48.85
N ALA A 58 -10.41 -26.69 47.79
CA ALA A 58 -9.17 -26.50 47.03
C ALA A 58 -9.15 -25.14 46.30
N LEU A 59 -10.31 -24.59 45.92
CA LEU A 59 -10.41 -23.24 45.36
C LEU A 59 -9.97 -22.16 46.36
N LYS A 60 -10.28 -22.34 47.66
CA LYS A 60 -9.86 -21.42 48.73
C LYS A 60 -8.34 -21.46 48.98
N LYS A 61 -7.68 -22.56 48.59
CA LYS A 61 -6.21 -22.72 48.67
C LYS A 61 -5.46 -22.21 47.44
N ILE A 62 -6.15 -21.79 46.38
CA ILE A 62 -5.48 -21.21 45.23
C ILE A 62 -4.87 -19.86 45.66
N ARG A 63 -3.55 -19.75 45.56
CA ARG A 63 -2.84 -18.49 45.81
C ARG A 63 -3.37 -17.40 44.88
N LYS A 64 -3.84 -16.30 45.49
CA LYS A 64 -4.33 -15.11 44.78
C LYS A 64 -3.31 -14.60 43.76
N ASP A 65 -2.02 -14.74 44.06
CA ASP A 65 -0.91 -14.33 43.20
C ASP A 65 -0.90 -15.05 41.84
N ILE A 66 -1.33 -16.32 41.81
CA ILE A 66 -1.36 -17.12 40.57
C ILE A 66 -2.54 -16.68 39.69
N MET A 67 -3.69 -16.39 40.30
CA MET A 67 -4.86 -15.87 39.58
C MET A 67 -4.61 -14.49 39.00
N LEU A 68 -3.91 -13.62 39.75
CA LEU A 68 -3.54 -12.29 39.29
C LEU A 68 -2.56 -12.36 38.11
N LYS A 69 -1.56 -13.24 38.17
CA LYS A 69 -0.65 -13.51 37.05
C LYS A 69 -1.35 -14.06 35.82
N ALA A 70 -2.32 -14.97 35.99
CA ALA A 70 -3.11 -15.52 34.89
C ALA A 70 -3.92 -14.42 34.18
N ASN A 71 -4.60 -13.56 34.95
CA ASN A 71 -5.35 -12.42 34.39
C ASN A 71 -4.42 -11.41 33.69
N GLN A 72 -3.26 -11.10 34.28
CA GLN A 72 -2.25 -10.23 33.65
C GLN A 72 -1.74 -10.79 32.32
N THR A 73 -1.53 -12.11 32.25
CA THR A 73 -1.06 -12.77 31.02
C THR A 73 -2.12 -12.70 29.92
N ILE A 74 -3.39 -12.90 30.26
CA ILE A 74 -4.52 -12.75 29.32
C ILE A 74 -4.61 -11.31 28.81
N GLU A 75 -4.56 -10.31 29.70
CA GLU A 75 -4.62 -8.90 29.31
C GLU A 75 -3.40 -8.45 28.50
N SER A 76 -2.20 -8.96 28.80
CA SER A 76 -1.00 -8.69 28.00
C SER A 76 -1.16 -9.25 26.59
N ALA A 77 -1.55 -10.53 26.45
CA ALA A 77 -1.72 -11.16 25.15
C ALA A 77 -2.78 -10.44 24.29
N ILE A 78 -3.89 -10.00 24.90
CA ILE A 78 -4.93 -9.22 24.21
C ILE A 78 -4.40 -7.84 23.80
N ARG A 79 -3.62 -7.16 24.67
CA ARG A 79 -3.03 -5.85 24.37
C ARG A 79 -2.02 -5.95 23.23
N ASP A 80 -1.17 -6.97 23.24
CA ASP A 80 -0.16 -7.20 22.20
C ASP A 80 -0.83 -7.50 20.86
N ALA A 81 -1.88 -8.33 20.86
CA ALA A 81 -2.72 -8.58 19.69
C ALA A 81 -3.38 -7.30 19.15
N GLN A 82 -3.91 -6.45 20.03
CA GLN A 82 -4.56 -5.19 19.64
C GLN A 82 -3.56 -4.18 19.06
N SER A 83 -2.40 -4.01 19.71
CA SER A 83 -1.33 -3.13 19.25
C SER A 83 -0.81 -3.58 17.87
N TYR A 84 -0.60 -4.87 17.69
CA TYR A 84 -0.10 -5.41 16.42
C TYR A 84 -1.05 -5.14 15.24
N VAL A 85 -2.36 -5.26 15.44
CA VAL A 85 -3.33 -4.96 14.38
C VAL A 85 -3.44 -3.47 14.08
N SER A 86 -3.28 -2.60 15.08
CA SER A 86 -3.26 -1.15 14.84
C SER A 86 -2.08 -0.70 13.98
N ILE A 87 -0.93 -1.38 14.10
CA ILE A 87 0.28 -1.12 13.31
C ILE A 87 0.15 -1.70 11.90
N SER A 88 -0.47 -2.89 11.78
CA SER A 88 -0.61 -3.59 10.50
C SER A 88 -1.59 -2.89 9.55
N GLY A 89 -2.62 -2.21 10.06
CA GLY A 89 -3.49 -1.39 9.21
C GLY A 89 -2.74 -0.14 8.75
N CYS A 90 -2.09 -0.16 7.59
CA CYS A 90 -1.49 1.04 6.97
C CYS A 90 -2.55 2.14 6.76
N GLN A 91 -2.91 2.89 7.81
CA GLN A 91 -3.86 4.02 7.76
C GLN A 91 -3.42 5.07 6.75
N ALA A 92 -2.11 5.21 6.57
CA ALA A 92 -1.51 6.07 5.56
C ALA A 92 -2.01 5.76 4.13
N LEU A 93 -2.25 4.48 3.79
CA LEU A 93 -2.73 4.07 2.46
C LEU A 93 -4.20 4.46 2.25
N TRP A 94 -5.00 4.39 3.31
CA TRP A 94 -6.43 4.71 3.27
C TRP A 94 -6.68 6.22 3.26
N ASN A 95 -5.76 7.00 3.84
CA ASN A 95 -5.84 8.46 3.91
C ASN A 95 -5.19 9.18 2.72
N VAL A 96 -4.75 8.45 1.68
CA VAL A 96 -4.15 9.07 0.48
C VAL A 96 -5.24 9.81 -0.31
N ASP A 97 -5.18 11.13 -0.27
CA ASP A 97 -5.98 12.01 -1.13
C ASP A 97 -5.26 12.25 -2.45
N PHE A 98 -5.78 11.65 -3.52
CA PHE A 98 -5.21 11.71 -4.86
C PHE A 98 -5.16 13.12 -5.43
N SER A 99 -6.14 13.97 -5.11
CA SER A 99 -6.18 15.33 -5.64
C SER A 99 -4.98 16.12 -5.11
N LYS A 100 -4.77 16.03 -3.79
CA LYS A 100 -3.67 16.74 -3.12
C LYS A 100 -2.29 16.22 -3.52
N LEU A 101 -2.14 14.93 -3.79
CA LEU A 101 -0.87 14.42 -4.30
C LEU A 101 -0.61 14.91 -5.72
N TYR A 102 -1.63 14.94 -6.57
CA TYR A 102 -1.49 15.43 -7.93
C TYR A 102 -1.14 16.92 -7.97
N ASP A 103 -1.75 17.73 -7.11
CA ASP A 103 -1.42 19.16 -6.97
C ASP A 103 0.05 19.40 -6.56
N LYS A 104 0.66 18.46 -5.82
CA LYS A 104 2.05 18.55 -5.37
C LYS A 104 3.07 17.96 -6.34
N LEU A 105 2.78 16.81 -6.94
CA LEU A 105 3.73 16.08 -7.79
C LEU A 105 3.62 16.47 -9.27
N GLY A 106 2.47 16.99 -9.70
CA GLY A 106 2.17 17.32 -11.09
C GLY A 106 2.16 16.10 -12.02
N GLY A 107 2.36 16.32 -13.32
CA GLY A 107 2.36 15.28 -14.35
C GLY A 107 3.70 14.55 -14.57
N ASN A 108 4.68 14.68 -13.65
CA ASN A 108 6.00 14.06 -13.86
C ASN A 108 5.99 12.56 -13.49
N VAL A 109 6.04 11.71 -14.52
CA VAL A 109 5.99 10.24 -14.39
C VAL A 109 7.11 9.68 -13.52
N ALA A 110 8.34 10.22 -13.59
CA ALA A 110 9.47 9.72 -12.83
C ALA A 110 9.28 9.93 -11.31
N LYS A 111 8.77 11.10 -10.92
CA LYS A 111 8.44 11.39 -9.50
C LYS A 111 7.35 10.45 -8.98
N TRP A 112 6.33 10.20 -9.79
CA TRP A 112 5.27 9.27 -9.44
C TRP A 112 5.76 7.82 -9.32
N HIS A 113 6.66 7.39 -10.21
CA HIS A 113 7.26 6.07 -10.11
C HIS A 113 8.05 5.89 -8.81
N PHE A 114 8.85 6.89 -8.43
CA PHE A 114 9.58 6.87 -7.17
C PHE A 114 8.64 6.84 -5.96
N CYS A 115 7.58 7.66 -5.97
CA CYS A 115 6.59 7.69 -4.90
C CYS A 115 5.85 6.36 -4.73
N LEU A 116 5.42 5.74 -5.84
CA LEU A 116 4.78 4.42 -5.83
C LEU A 116 5.73 3.33 -5.33
N GLY A 117 7.03 3.40 -5.69
CA GLY A 117 8.06 2.51 -5.15
C GLY A 117 8.23 2.66 -3.64
N GLY A 118 8.34 3.89 -3.14
CA GLY A 118 8.44 4.15 -1.70
C GLY A 118 7.21 3.70 -0.91
N LEU A 119 6.02 3.84 -1.49
CA LEU A 119 4.78 3.33 -0.89
C LEU A 119 4.75 1.79 -0.87
N GLN A 120 5.21 1.15 -1.95
CA GLN A 120 5.34 -0.31 -1.99
C GLN A 120 6.34 -0.82 -0.95
N ASP A 121 7.49 -0.17 -0.81
CA ASP A 121 8.50 -0.53 0.20
C ASP A 121 7.97 -0.39 1.63
N LEU A 122 7.22 0.67 1.91
CA LEU A 122 6.57 0.85 3.21
C LEU A 122 5.56 -0.26 3.50
N ILE A 123 4.78 -0.69 2.51
CA ILE A 123 3.86 -1.81 2.65
C ILE A 123 4.64 -3.11 2.90
N MET A 124 5.70 -3.39 2.13
CA MET A 124 6.53 -4.60 2.30
C MET A 124 7.26 -4.64 3.65
N ARG A 125 7.63 -3.49 4.23
CA ARG A 125 8.23 -3.43 5.57
C ARG A 125 7.22 -3.68 6.69
N ASN A 126 5.97 -3.25 6.50
CA ASN A 126 4.92 -3.39 7.51
C ASN A 126 4.21 -4.75 7.44
N PHE A 127 4.15 -5.37 6.27
CA PHE A 127 3.60 -6.70 6.06
C PHE A 127 4.73 -7.64 5.65
N ASP A 128 5.21 -8.44 6.61
CA ASP A 128 6.08 -9.56 6.28
C ASP A 128 5.34 -10.52 5.33
N ARG A 129 6.01 -10.96 4.26
CA ARG A 129 5.41 -11.85 3.25
C ARG A 129 5.43 -13.32 3.70
N ALA A 130 6.26 -13.67 4.69
CA ALA A 130 6.53 -15.07 5.04
C ALA A 130 5.59 -15.62 6.12
N GLU A 131 5.20 -14.79 7.08
CA GLU A 131 4.22 -15.15 8.08
C GLU A 131 2.86 -14.59 7.64
N THR A 132 1.81 -15.38 7.75
CA THR A 132 0.40 -14.96 7.48
C THR A 132 -0.47 -15.14 8.72
N ILE A 133 0.11 -15.79 9.73
CA ILE A 133 -0.49 -16.14 11.00
C ILE A 133 0.48 -15.72 12.08
N LYS A 134 0.00 -14.94 13.06
CA LYS A 134 0.80 -14.58 14.24
C LYS A 134 0.12 -15.06 15.50
N HIS A 135 0.91 -15.73 16.33
CA HIS A 135 0.46 -16.29 17.60
C HIS A 135 0.79 -15.34 18.74
N PHE A 136 -0.23 -14.95 19.50
CA PHE A 136 -0.14 -14.20 20.74
C PHE A 136 -0.66 -15.09 21.87
N GLY A 137 0.20 -16.00 22.34
CA GLY A 137 -0.21 -17.06 23.25
C GLY A 137 -1.30 -17.92 22.62
N ALA A 138 -2.52 -17.85 23.16
CA ALA A 138 -3.67 -18.59 22.66
C ALA A 138 -4.53 -17.82 21.64
N VAL A 139 -4.21 -16.54 21.38
CA VAL A 139 -4.84 -15.74 20.33
C VAL A 139 -4.07 -15.94 19.03
N VAL A 140 -4.77 -16.37 17.98
CA VAL A 140 -4.20 -16.55 16.64
C VAL A 140 -4.80 -15.48 15.74
N ILE A 141 -3.95 -14.65 15.15
CA ILE A 141 -4.37 -13.62 14.21
C ILE A 141 -3.97 -14.09 12.81
N ASP A 142 -4.99 -14.40 12.00
CA ASP A 142 -4.83 -14.54 10.54
C ASP A 142 -4.97 -13.15 9.91
N TYR A 143 -3.89 -12.69 9.29
CA TYR A 143 -3.84 -11.41 8.62
C TYR A 143 -3.75 -11.54 7.09
N GLN A 144 -3.88 -12.75 6.55
CA GLN A 144 -3.92 -12.99 5.10
C GLN A 144 -4.97 -12.10 4.43
N LYS A 145 -6.19 -12.08 4.99
CA LYS A 145 -7.30 -11.25 4.46
C LYS A 145 -6.97 -9.75 4.52
N ALA A 146 -6.31 -9.29 5.58
CA ALA A 146 -5.93 -7.88 5.71
C ALA A 146 -4.82 -7.51 4.72
N GLN A 147 -3.85 -8.39 4.53
CA GLN A 147 -2.77 -8.23 3.55
C GLN A 147 -3.33 -8.19 2.12
N ASP A 148 -4.25 -9.09 1.78
CA ASP A 148 -4.92 -9.12 0.48
C ASP A 148 -5.73 -7.83 0.25
N GLN A 149 -6.45 -7.35 1.26
CA GLN A 149 -7.18 -6.07 1.18
C GLN A 149 -6.24 -4.87 0.96
N VAL A 150 -5.11 -4.80 1.68
CA VAL A 150 -4.13 -3.73 1.51
C VAL A 150 -3.45 -3.80 0.14
N ASN A 151 -3.07 -4.99 -0.31
CA ASN A 151 -2.50 -5.20 -1.64
C ASN A 151 -3.49 -4.81 -2.74
N ASN A 152 -4.76 -5.22 -2.62
CA ASN A 152 -5.82 -4.86 -3.56
C ASN A 152 -6.05 -3.35 -3.59
N ARG A 153 -6.04 -2.69 -2.43
CA ARG A 153 -6.16 -1.23 -2.34
C ARG A 153 -4.97 -0.54 -3.00
N PHE A 154 -3.74 -1.00 -2.74
CA PHE A 154 -2.53 -0.47 -3.37
C PHE A 154 -2.54 -0.64 -4.89
N ASN A 155 -2.93 -1.83 -5.38
CA ASN A 155 -3.04 -2.09 -6.82
C ASN A 155 -4.08 -1.16 -7.45
N SER A 156 -5.26 -1.01 -6.84
CA SER A 156 -6.28 -0.08 -7.32
C SER A 156 -5.79 1.37 -7.35
N LEU A 157 -5.08 1.82 -6.31
CA LEU A 157 -4.45 3.14 -6.22
C LEU A 157 -3.41 3.35 -7.33
N ARG A 158 -2.51 2.38 -7.51
CA ARG A 158 -1.48 2.38 -8.54
C ARG A 158 -2.12 2.47 -9.93
N ASP A 159 -3.11 1.65 -10.22
CA ASP A 159 -3.73 1.57 -11.53
C ASP A 159 -4.47 2.88 -11.87
N GLN A 160 -5.13 3.51 -10.88
CA GLN A 160 -5.73 4.84 -11.04
C GLN A 160 -4.70 5.93 -11.35
N ILE A 161 -3.58 5.97 -10.62
CA ILE A 161 -2.49 6.93 -10.85
C ILE A 161 -1.89 6.74 -12.23
N VAL A 162 -1.56 5.49 -12.59
CA VAL A 162 -0.96 5.15 -13.88
C VAL A 162 -1.89 5.54 -15.02
N LYS A 163 -3.20 5.26 -14.91
CA LYS A 163 -4.18 5.64 -15.93
C LYS A 163 -4.22 7.15 -16.15
N ARG A 164 -4.31 7.93 -15.07
CA ARG A 164 -4.34 9.40 -15.17
C ARG A 164 -3.05 9.96 -15.79
N LEU A 165 -1.88 9.48 -15.34
CA LEU A 165 -0.60 9.88 -15.92
C LEU A 165 -0.49 9.52 -17.40
N TYR A 166 -1.01 8.36 -17.79
CA TYR A 166 -1.04 7.97 -19.20
C TYR A 166 -1.91 8.93 -20.02
N GLU A 167 -3.10 9.28 -19.53
CA GLU A 167 -3.99 10.25 -20.18
C GLU A 167 -3.34 11.63 -20.31
N ASP A 168 -2.72 12.14 -19.25
CA ASP A 168 -2.06 13.45 -19.23
C ASP A 168 -0.86 13.50 -20.20
N VAL A 169 0.03 12.50 -20.12
CA VAL A 169 1.21 12.44 -21.00
C VAL A 169 0.77 12.23 -22.44
N SER A 170 -0.26 11.42 -22.70
CA SER A 170 -0.82 11.27 -24.06
C SER A 170 -1.43 12.56 -24.59
N GLY A 171 -2.15 13.30 -23.76
CA GLY A 171 -2.74 14.59 -24.13
C GLY A 171 -1.66 15.60 -24.50
N ASN A 172 -0.68 15.76 -23.61
CA ASN A 172 0.46 16.67 -23.82
C ASN A 172 1.27 16.29 -25.06
N MET A 173 1.52 14.99 -25.28
CA MET A 173 2.26 14.52 -26.45
C MET A 173 1.50 14.78 -27.76
N ASN A 174 0.17 14.63 -27.79
CA ASN A 174 -0.65 14.99 -28.95
C ASN A 174 -0.63 16.50 -29.22
N GLN A 175 -0.65 17.32 -28.18
CA GLN A 175 -0.54 18.77 -28.33
C GLN A 175 0.85 19.15 -28.86
N PHE A 176 1.91 18.55 -28.32
CA PHE A 176 3.28 18.74 -28.79
C PHE A 176 3.45 18.34 -30.26
N TYR A 177 2.87 17.20 -30.68
CA TYR A 177 2.85 16.79 -32.09
C TYR A 177 2.19 17.84 -33.00
N LYS A 178 1.06 18.42 -32.58
CA LYS A 178 0.40 19.51 -33.32
C LYS A 178 1.30 20.73 -33.41
N THR A 179 1.93 21.14 -32.30
CA THR A 179 2.88 22.26 -32.28
C THR A 179 4.06 22.03 -33.23
N LEU A 180 4.66 20.83 -33.22
CA LEU A 180 5.75 20.48 -34.14
C LEU A 180 5.30 20.52 -35.60
N THR A 181 4.11 20.01 -35.89
CA THR A 181 3.55 20.01 -37.25
C THR A 181 3.29 21.44 -37.74
N THR A 182 2.71 22.30 -36.91
CA THR A 182 2.51 23.71 -37.23
C THR A 182 3.83 24.43 -37.46
N ALA A 183 4.80 24.28 -36.55
CA ALA A 183 6.11 24.92 -36.67
C ALA A 183 6.88 24.43 -37.92
N LYS A 184 6.71 23.16 -38.29
CA LYS A 184 7.25 22.60 -39.52
C LYS A 184 6.61 23.26 -40.75
N ASN A 185 5.28 23.38 -40.78
CA ASN A 185 4.57 24.02 -41.90
C ASN A 185 4.94 25.51 -42.04
N GLU A 186 5.09 26.23 -40.93
CA GLU A 186 5.57 27.61 -40.91
C GLU A 186 6.97 27.73 -41.53
N LEU A 187 7.91 26.85 -41.15
CA LEU A 187 9.25 26.82 -41.76
C LEU A 187 9.23 26.45 -43.25
N GLU A 188 8.30 25.60 -43.70
CA GLU A 188 8.17 25.25 -45.12
C GLU A 188 7.67 26.42 -45.95
N LEU A 189 6.71 27.20 -45.43
CA LEU A 189 6.18 28.41 -46.06
C LEU A 189 7.16 29.58 -46.07
N LEU A 190 8.10 29.60 -45.12
CA LEU A 190 9.13 30.62 -44.99
C LEU A 190 10.16 30.46 -46.13
N SER A 191 9.93 31.09 -47.29
CA SER A 191 10.85 31.09 -48.43
C SER A 191 11.24 32.50 -48.85
N LEU A 192 12.51 32.69 -49.21
CA LEU A 192 13.02 33.96 -49.76
C LEU A 192 12.47 34.26 -51.17
N ASP A 193 11.97 33.22 -51.87
CA ASP A 193 11.28 33.39 -53.15
C ASP A 193 9.88 34.01 -53.03
N ASN A 194 9.36 34.13 -51.80
CA ASN A 194 8.06 34.74 -51.56
C ASN A 194 8.24 36.27 -51.46
N PRO A 195 7.68 37.06 -52.39
CA PRO A 195 7.87 38.51 -52.44
C PRO A 195 7.32 39.25 -51.21
N ASN A 196 6.54 38.58 -50.37
CA ASN A 196 5.98 39.14 -49.14
C ASN A 196 6.85 38.89 -47.89
N ILE A 197 7.96 38.14 -48.01
CA ILE A 197 8.80 37.77 -46.86
C ILE A 197 10.13 38.54 -46.96
N ASP A 198 10.34 39.46 -46.02
CA ASP A 198 11.63 40.13 -45.87
C ASP A 198 12.69 39.21 -45.24
N VAL A 199 13.96 39.42 -45.60
CA VAL A 199 15.12 38.69 -45.08
C VAL A 199 15.21 38.81 -43.55
N THR A 200 14.85 39.98 -42.99
CA THR A 200 14.82 40.19 -41.53
C THR A 200 13.81 39.27 -40.83
N ILE A 201 12.63 39.11 -41.43
CA ILE A 201 11.57 38.22 -40.92
C ILE A 201 12.04 36.77 -41.04
N PHE A 202 12.64 36.41 -42.18
CA PHE A 202 13.21 35.08 -42.41
C PHE A 202 14.27 34.71 -41.35
N ILE A 203 15.21 35.62 -41.08
CA ILE A 203 16.26 35.42 -40.08
C ILE A 203 15.66 35.28 -38.68
N THR A 204 14.74 36.17 -38.30
CA THR A 204 14.14 36.21 -36.96
C THR A 204 13.40 34.93 -36.64
N GLU A 205 12.54 34.46 -37.56
CA GLU A 205 11.75 33.24 -37.39
C GLU A 205 12.64 32.00 -37.24
N ILE A 206 13.67 31.85 -38.08
CA ILE A 206 14.57 30.69 -38.00
C ILE A 206 15.37 30.71 -36.69
N GLN A 207 15.85 31.88 -36.25
CA GLN A 207 16.55 32.00 -34.97
C GLN A 207 15.63 31.66 -33.80
N GLU A 208 14.36 32.08 -33.84
CA GLU A 208 13.38 31.72 -32.82
C GLU A 208 13.14 30.21 -32.79
N LYS A 209 12.86 29.58 -33.94
CA LYS A 209 12.66 28.12 -34.03
C LYS A 209 13.91 27.35 -33.61
N LYS A 210 15.12 27.85 -33.94
CA LYS A 210 16.41 27.29 -33.48
C LYS A 210 16.51 27.32 -31.96
N ARG A 211 16.15 28.43 -31.33
CA ARG A 211 16.13 28.55 -29.85
C ARG A 211 15.09 27.64 -29.20
N LEU A 212 13.89 27.54 -29.79
CA LEU A 212 12.82 26.66 -29.29
C LEU A 212 13.19 25.17 -29.43
N SER A 213 13.92 24.80 -30.47
CA SER A 213 14.34 23.42 -30.72
C SER A 213 15.11 22.82 -29.53
N GLY A 214 16.01 23.57 -28.88
CA GLY A 214 16.74 23.08 -27.70
C GLY A 214 15.84 22.81 -26.48
N LYS A 215 14.70 23.50 -26.35
CA LYS A 215 13.71 23.21 -25.29
C LYS A 215 12.89 21.97 -25.65
N TRP A 216 12.43 21.89 -26.89
CA TRP A 216 11.65 20.77 -27.40
C TRP A 216 12.41 19.45 -27.40
N GLU A 217 13.73 19.48 -27.62
CA GLU A 217 14.60 18.30 -27.53
C GLU A 217 14.63 17.73 -26.11
N LYS A 218 14.82 18.59 -25.10
CA LYS A 218 14.78 18.18 -23.68
C LYS A 218 13.41 17.67 -23.27
N GLU A 219 12.34 18.34 -23.71
CA GLU A 219 10.97 17.91 -23.40
C GLU A 219 10.67 16.53 -24.01
N LEU A 220 11.14 16.28 -25.24
CA LEU A 220 11.03 14.98 -25.90
C LEU A 220 11.73 13.87 -25.11
N GLU A 221 12.99 14.09 -24.73
CA GLU A 221 13.82 13.08 -24.07
C GLU A 221 13.41 12.85 -22.59
N ASP A 222 13.35 13.93 -21.80
CA ASP A 222 13.18 13.86 -20.35
C ASP A 222 11.72 13.55 -19.94
N VAL A 223 10.74 14.09 -20.67
CA VAL A 223 9.33 14.00 -20.26
C VAL A 223 8.64 12.86 -20.99
N TYR A 224 8.72 12.84 -22.32
CA TYR A 224 7.98 11.86 -23.13
C TYR A 224 8.72 10.52 -23.22
N GLU A 225 9.97 10.46 -23.66
CA GLU A 225 10.69 9.20 -23.83
C GLU A 225 10.95 8.48 -22.49
N GLN A 226 11.49 9.18 -21.50
CA GLN A 226 11.72 8.60 -20.18
C GLN A 226 10.39 8.24 -19.49
N GLY A 227 9.39 9.12 -19.54
CA GLY A 227 8.08 8.89 -18.94
C GLY A 227 7.37 7.67 -19.55
N PHE A 228 7.33 7.57 -20.88
CA PHE A 228 6.77 6.40 -21.55
C PHE A 228 7.59 5.14 -21.34
N GLY A 229 8.92 5.24 -21.29
CA GLY A 229 9.80 4.12 -20.97
C GLY A 229 9.45 3.51 -19.61
N ILE A 230 9.25 4.34 -18.60
CA ILE A 230 8.81 3.91 -17.26
C ILE A 230 7.42 3.30 -17.33
N LEU A 231 6.44 3.98 -17.95
CA LEU A 231 5.07 3.49 -18.04
C LEU A 231 5.03 2.12 -18.71
N LYS A 232 5.63 1.97 -19.89
CA LYS A 232 5.64 0.74 -20.68
C LYS A 232 6.38 -0.41 -20.00
N LYS A 233 7.51 -0.13 -19.33
CA LYS A 233 8.35 -1.16 -18.69
C LYS A 233 7.78 -1.64 -17.36
N LYS A 234 7.15 -0.73 -16.59
CA LYS A 234 6.76 -1.00 -15.19
C LYS A 234 5.28 -1.22 -15.02
N TYR A 235 4.44 -0.68 -15.89
CA TYR A 235 2.99 -0.76 -15.77
C TYR A 235 2.41 -1.29 -17.08
N TYR A 236 1.84 -2.49 -17.04
CA TYR A 236 1.25 -3.09 -18.23
C TYR A 236 -0.08 -2.40 -18.53
N ILE A 237 -0.06 -1.39 -19.40
CA ILE A 237 -1.26 -0.69 -19.85
C ILE A 237 -1.80 -1.41 -21.08
N GLN A 238 -2.89 -2.17 -20.92
CA GLN A 238 -3.68 -2.66 -22.05
C GLN A 238 -4.57 -1.51 -22.55
N THR A 239 -4.05 -0.66 -23.43
CA THR A 239 -4.91 0.27 -24.18
C THR A 239 -4.69 0.14 -25.70
N PRO A 240 -5.76 0.33 -26.50
CA PRO A 240 -5.74 0.04 -27.95
C PRO A 240 -5.11 1.18 -28.76
N HIS A 241 -5.07 2.39 -28.20
CA HIS A 241 -4.44 3.53 -28.81
C HIS A 241 -2.95 3.46 -28.54
N LYS A 242 -2.27 2.70 -29.41
CA LYS A 242 -0.83 2.66 -29.56
C LYS A 242 -0.34 4.10 -29.67
N LEU A 243 0.07 4.62 -28.53
CA LEU A 243 0.53 5.96 -28.36
C LEU A 243 1.82 6.08 -29.17
N ASN A 244 1.77 6.96 -30.15
CA ASN A 244 2.70 6.93 -31.26
C ASN A 244 3.86 7.88 -30.94
N ILE A 245 4.60 7.54 -29.87
CA ILE A 245 5.87 8.21 -29.56
C ILE A 245 6.80 8.17 -30.79
N ASP A 246 6.67 7.11 -31.60
CA ASP A 246 7.34 6.98 -32.88
C ASP A 246 6.88 8.06 -33.89
N ASN A 247 5.59 8.40 -33.96
CA ASN A 247 5.12 9.54 -34.77
C ASN A 247 5.67 10.87 -34.28
N VAL A 248 5.73 11.10 -32.97
CA VAL A 248 6.27 12.36 -32.41
C VAL A 248 7.76 12.46 -32.66
N ARG A 249 8.50 11.37 -32.49
CA ARG A 249 9.91 11.26 -32.85
C ARG A 249 10.13 11.50 -34.35
N GLY A 250 9.26 10.95 -35.20
CA GLY A 250 9.28 11.19 -36.64
C GLY A 250 9.03 12.65 -37.00
N ALA A 251 8.00 13.28 -36.42
CA ALA A 251 7.70 14.69 -36.62
C ALA A 251 8.84 15.60 -36.15
N TRP A 252 9.45 15.27 -35.01
CA TRP A 252 10.63 15.97 -34.50
C TRP A 252 11.83 15.87 -35.46
N SER A 253 12.13 14.66 -35.95
CA SER A 253 13.20 14.45 -36.93
C SER A 253 12.98 15.26 -38.21
N ASN A 254 11.75 15.25 -38.73
CA ASN A 254 11.38 16.02 -39.92
C ASN A 254 11.53 17.53 -39.70
N PHE A 255 11.04 18.04 -38.57
CA PHE A 255 11.21 19.44 -38.18
C PHE A 255 12.70 19.82 -38.10
N LYS A 256 13.52 19.01 -37.42
CA LYS A 256 14.97 19.24 -37.27
C LYS A 256 15.69 19.26 -38.63
N GLN A 257 15.30 18.39 -39.56
CA GLN A 257 15.85 18.37 -40.92
C GLN A 257 15.52 19.65 -41.70
N ILE A 258 14.27 20.11 -41.66
CA ILE A 258 13.84 21.34 -42.36
C ILE A 258 14.53 22.55 -41.74
N LEU A 259 14.55 22.65 -40.42
CA LEU A 259 15.23 23.72 -39.70
C LEU A 259 16.73 23.76 -40.07
N SER A 260 17.41 22.62 -40.10
CA SER A 260 18.83 22.56 -40.50
C SER A 260 19.06 23.05 -41.94
N LYS A 261 18.18 22.68 -42.89
CA LYS A 261 18.26 23.19 -44.27
C LYS A 261 18.06 24.71 -44.32
N LYS A 262 17.09 25.25 -43.58
CA LYS A 262 16.79 26.69 -43.54
C LYS A 262 17.89 27.50 -42.85
N VAL A 263 18.50 26.96 -41.79
CA VAL A 263 19.68 27.57 -41.14
C VAL A 263 20.86 27.67 -42.10
N LYS A 264 21.14 26.61 -42.88
CA LYS A 264 22.22 26.66 -43.89
C LYS A 264 21.98 27.69 -44.99
N LEU A 265 20.71 27.86 -45.42
CA LEU A 265 20.34 28.90 -46.37
C LEU A 265 20.56 30.29 -45.77
N MET A 266 20.14 30.52 -44.53
CA MET A 266 20.40 31.79 -43.83
C MET A 266 21.89 32.10 -43.71
N GLU A 267 22.72 31.11 -43.39
CA GLU A 267 24.18 31.26 -43.27
C GLU A 267 24.89 31.50 -44.61
N GLY A 268 24.27 31.09 -45.74
CA GLY A 268 24.81 31.33 -47.08
C GLY A 268 24.42 32.68 -47.70
N GLU A 269 23.37 33.33 -47.17
CA GLU A 269 22.88 34.65 -47.60
C GLU A 269 23.48 35.80 -46.75
N MET A 270 24.27 35.46 -45.73
CA MET A 270 25.03 36.40 -44.87
C MET A 270 26.47 36.55 -45.37
#